data_AF-V9W029-F1
#
_entry.id   AF-V9W029-F1
#
_cell.length_a   1.000
_cell.length_b   1.000
_cell.length_c   1.000
_cell.angle_alpha   90.00
_cell.angle_beta   90.00
_cell.angle_gamma   90.00
#
_symmetry.space_group_name_H-M   'P 1'
#
loop_
_entity.id
_entity.type
_entity.pdbx_description
1 polymer ?
#
loop_
_entity_poly.entity_id
_entity_poly.type
_entity_poly.pdbx_seq_one_letter_code
_entity_poly.pdbx_strand_id
1 'polypeptide(L)' 'MLVIANGDLGDPEVAERLITQGDCDFVAIGKAALASPDWPSRARQGKPRDEFDFEMFSPLADLETANAFAQANA' A
#
# COMPACT_ATOMS: atom_id res chain seq x y z
N MET A 1 24.11 -6.79 -4.59
CA MET A 1 23.67 -5.58 -3.87
C MET A 1 22.18 -5.73 -3.68
N LEU A 2 21.68 -5.55 -2.45
CA LEU A 2 20.24 -5.68 -2.19
C LEU A 2 19.51 -4.43 -2.68
N VAL A 3 18.42 -4.63 -3.42
CA VAL A 3 17.60 -3.57 -4.02
C VAL A 3 16.16 -3.66 -3.52
N ILE A 4 15.64 -2.54 -3.04
CA ILE A 4 14.23 -2.38 -2.65
C ILE A 4 13.58 -1.40 -3.62
N ALA A 5 12.71 -1.88 -4.50
CA ALA A 5 11.96 -1.04 -5.44
C ALA A 5 10.79 -0.35 -4.74
N ASN A 6 10.51 0.91 -5.11
CA ASN A 6 9.35 1.66 -4.66
C ASN A 6 8.80 2.50 -5.82
N GLY A 7 7.55 2.98 -5.68
CA GLY A 7 6.90 3.85 -6.67
C GLY A 7 5.75 3.16 -7.39
N ASP A 8 4.52 3.45 -6.96
CA ASP A 8 3.26 2.96 -7.54
C ASP A 8 3.13 1.42 -7.69
N LEU A 9 3.86 0.67 -6.85
CA LEU A 9 3.85 -0.81 -6.86
C LEU A 9 2.70 -1.41 -6.04
N GLY A 10 1.61 -0.67 -5.84
CA GLY A 10 0.46 -1.14 -5.05
C GLY A 10 -0.37 -2.22 -5.75
N ASP A 11 -0.13 -2.47 -7.03
CA ASP A 11 -0.65 -3.60 -7.78
C ASP A 11 0.22 -4.85 -7.53
N PRO A 12 -0.34 -5.93 -6.95
CA PRO A 12 0.40 -7.15 -6.67
C PRO A 12 1.04 -7.77 -7.90
N GLU A 13 0.40 -7.72 -9.08
CA GLU A 13 0.93 -8.34 -10.30
C GLU A 13 2.16 -7.60 -10.81
N VAL A 14 2.17 -6.27 -10.69
CA VAL A 14 3.32 -5.44 -11.05
C VAL A 14 4.48 -5.70 -10.09
N ALA A 15 4.20 -5.77 -8.79
CA ALA A 15 5.21 -6.07 -7.76
C ALA A 15 5.83 -7.47 -7.94
N GLU A 16 5.00 -8.49 -8.15
CA GLU A 16 5.42 -9.88 -8.41
C GLU A 16 6.33 -9.95 -9.64
N ARG A 17 5.96 -9.24 -10.72
CA ARG A 17 6.74 -9.20 -11.96
C ARG A 17 8.16 -8.67 -11.73
N LEU A 18 8.32 -7.57 -10.98
CA LEU A 18 9.64 -6.99 -10.73
C LEU A 18 10.56 -7.92 -9.93
N ILE A 19 10.00 -8.63 -8.94
CA ILE A 19 10.76 -9.60 -8.15
C ILE A 19 11.14 -10.80 -9.03
N THR A 20 10.19 -11.38 -9.76
CA THR A 20 10.41 -12.58 -10.58
C THR A 20 11.33 -12.34 -11.78
N GLN A 21 11.41 -11.11 -12.30
CA GLN A 21 12.34 -10.71 -13.35
C GLN A 21 13.75 -10.39 -12.84
N GLY A 22 13.93 -10.30 -11.51
CA GLY A 22 15.22 -9.98 -10.89
C GLY A 22 15.57 -8.49 -10.91
N ASP A 23 14.60 -7.61 -11.15
CA ASP A 23 14.80 -6.15 -11.13
C ASP A 23 15.00 -5.63 -9.70
N CYS A 24 14.50 -6.35 -8.69
CA CYS A 24 14.68 -6.04 -7.27
C CYS A 24 14.60 -7.29 -6.39
N ASP A 25 15.11 -7.19 -5.16
CA ASP A 25 14.98 -8.25 -4.14
C ASP A 25 13.70 -8.08 -3.31
N PHE A 26 13.24 -6.84 -3.13
CA PHE A 26 12.04 -6.49 -2.39
C PHE A 26 11.27 -5.34 -3.03
N VAL A 27 9.97 -5.27 -2.75
CA VAL A 27 9.13 -4.10 -3.05
C VAL A 27 8.69 -3.40 -1.77
N ALA A 28 8.70 -2.08 -1.77
CA ALA A 28 8.17 -1.25 -0.70
C ALA A 28 6.81 -0.67 -1.11
N ILE A 29 5.80 -0.89 -0.27
CA ILE A 29 4.41 -0.51 -0.51
C ILE A 29 4.04 0.64 0.43
N GLY A 30 3.82 1.84 -0.14
CA GLY A 30 3.48 3.06 0.60
C GLY A 30 1.98 3.35 0.60
N LYS A 31 1.50 4.17 -0.35
CA LYS A 31 0.10 4.62 -0.45
C LYS A 31 -0.93 3.50 -0.35
N ALA A 32 -0.69 2.37 -1.02
CA ALA A 32 -1.61 1.22 -0.96
C ALA A 32 -1.69 0.58 0.43
N ALA A 33 -0.61 0.58 1.21
CA ALA A 33 -0.61 0.10 2.59
C ALA A 33 -1.23 1.11 3.55
N LEU A 34 -1.15 2.41 3.25
CA LEU A 34 -1.84 3.46 4.02
C LEU A 34 -3.36 3.38 3.81
N ALA A 35 -3.80 3.24 2.55
CA ALA A 35 -5.22 3.11 2.21
C ALA A 35 -5.83 1.78 2.69
N SER A 36 -5.05 0.70 2.63
CA SER A 36 -5.46 -0.63 3.10
C SER A 36 -4.37 -1.22 3.99
N PRO A 37 -4.44 -1.04 5.32
CA PRO A 37 -3.46 -1.62 6.26
C PRO A 37 -3.34 -3.15 6.15
N ASP A 38 -4.39 -3.81 5.66
CA ASP A 38 -4.46 -5.25 5.40
C ASP A 38 -4.01 -5.64 3.98
N TRP A 39 -3.39 -4.72 3.22
CA TRP A 39 -2.95 -4.92 1.82
C TRP A 39 -2.21 -6.25 1.58
N PRO A 40 -1.27 -6.72 2.43
CA PRO A 40 -0.60 -8.00 2.19
C PRO A 40 -1.58 -9.19 2.14
N SER A 41 -2.62 -9.16 2.97
CA SER A 41 -3.63 -10.21 2.99
C SER A 41 -4.56 -10.12 1.78
N ARG A 42 -4.90 -8.90 1.34
CA ARG A 42 -5.72 -8.65 0.14
C ARG A 42 -4.99 -9.07 -1.12
N ALA A 43 -3.73 -8.67 -1.28
CA ALA A 43 -2.86 -9.06 -2.38
C ALA A 43 -2.79 -10.58 -2.54
N ARG A 44 -2.52 -11.30 -1.44
CA ARG A 44 -2.51 -12.77 -1.43
C ARG A 44 -3.85 -13.40 -1.82
N GLN A 45 -4.97 -12.75 -1.52
CA GLN A 45 -6.32 -13.23 -1.81
C GLN A 45 -6.86 -12.74 -3.16
N GLY A 46 -6.11 -11.94 -3.92
CA GLY A 46 -6.60 -11.29 -5.14
C GLY A 46 -7.74 -10.30 -4.89
N LYS A 47 -7.84 -9.73 -3.68
CA LYS A 47 -8.86 -8.74 -3.33
C LYS A 47 -8.43 -7.33 -3.71
N PRO A 48 -9.37 -6.45 -4.09
CA PRO A 48 -9.06 -5.06 -4.39
C PRO A 48 -8.58 -4.31 -3.14
N ARG A 49 -7.65 -3.37 -3.36
CA ARG A 49 -7.26 -2.38 -2.36
C ARG A 49 -8.17 -1.16 -2.45
N ASP A 50 -8.22 -0.40 -1.38
CA ASP A 50 -8.90 0.89 -1.36
C ASP A 50 -8.01 1.94 -2.07
N GLU A 51 -8.63 2.98 -2.61
CA GLU A 51 -7.89 4.10 -3.20
C GLU A 51 -7.32 4.99 -2.10
N PHE A 52 -6.13 5.54 -2.35
CA PHE A 52 -5.51 6.48 -1.42
C PHE A 52 -6.17 7.85 -1.55
N ASP A 53 -6.59 8.41 -0.41
CA ASP A 53 -7.12 9.76 -0.29
C ASP A 53 -6.23 10.57 0.68
N PHE A 54 -5.90 11.81 0.31
CA PHE A 54 -5.12 12.69 1.17
C PHE A 54 -5.88 13.13 2.42
N GLU A 55 -7.22 13.12 2.39
CA GLU A 55 -8.05 13.44 3.55
C GLU A 55 -7.89 12.41 4.69
N MET A 56 -7.36 11.21 4.40
CA MET A 56 -6.99 10.23 5.43
C MET A 56 -6.03 10.79 6.50
N PHE A 57 -5.24 11.80 6.14
CA PHE A 57 -4.17 12.34 6.99
C PHE A 57 -4.31 13.85 7.21
N SER A 58 -5.54 14.38 7.07
CA SER A 58 -5.88 15.80 7.24
C SER A 58 -6.66 16.02 8.55
N PRO A 59 -6.28 17.00 9.40
CA PRO A 59 -5.34 18.08 9.16
C PRO A 59 -3.88 17.76 9.53
N LEU A 60 -3.65 16.66 10.26
CA LEU A 60 -2.33 16.24 10.70
C LEU A 60 -2.11 14.78 10.31
N ALA A 61 -0.93 14.49 9.75
CA ALA A 61 -0.55 13.14 9.36
C ALA A 61 -0.15 12.31 10.58
N ASP A 62 -1.15 11.90 11.36
CA ASP A 62 -1.02 11.06 12.54
C ASP A 62 -2.02 9.89 12.53
N LEU A 63 -1.87 9.00 13.52
CA LEU A 63 -2.72 7.83 13.64
C LEU A 63 -4.14 8.17 14.10
N GLU A 64 -4.32 9.25 14.87
CA GLU A 64 -5.64 9.65 15.37
C GLU A 64 -6.54 10.09 14.20
N THR A 65 -6.01 10.93 13.34
CA THR A 65 -6.63 11.41 12.11
C THR A 65 -6.94 10.25 11.16
N ALA A 66 -5.97 9.37 10.91
CA ALA A 66 -6.18 8.21 10.04
C ALA A 66 -7.27 7.27 10.56
N ASN A 67 -7.30 7.01 11.87
CA ASN A 67 -8.32 6.18 12.48
C ASN A 67 -9.71 6.83 12.44
N ALA A 68 -9.79 8.14 12.67
CA ALA A 68 -11.05 8.89 12.57
C ALA A 68 -11.60 8.83 11.14
N PHE A 69 -10.74 9.00 10.12
CA PHE A 69 -11.11 8.83 8.72
C PHE A 69 -11.62 7.41 8.44
N ALA A 70 -10.89 6.38 8.87
CA ALA A 70 -11.29 4.99 8.64
C ALA A 70 -12.65 4.66 9.28
N GLN A 71 -12.91 5.16 10.50
CA GLN A 71 -14.19 4.97 11.18
C GLN A 71 -15.36 5.67 10.47
N ALA A 72 -15.11 6.83 9.87
CA ALA A 72 -16.13 7.58 9.14
C ALA A 72 -16.48 6.97 7.77
N ASN A 73 -15.60 6.15 7.21
CA ASN A 73 -15.71 5.58 5.85
C ASN A 73 -15.83 4.03 5.82
N ALA A 74 -16.07 3.40 6.98
CA ALA A 74 -16.23 1.95 7.12
C ALA A 74 -17.63 1.44 6.74
#